data_AF-A0A946FTH3-F1
#
_entry.id   AF-A0A946FTH3-F1
#
_cell.length_a   1.000
_cell.length_b   1.000
_cell.length_c   1.000
_cell.angle_alpha   90.00
_cell.angle_beta   90.00
_cell.angle_gamma   90.00
#
_symmetry.space_group_name_H-M   'P 1'
#
loop_
_entity.id
_entity.type
_entity.pdbx_description
1 polymer ?
#
loop_
_entity_poly.entity_id
_entity_poly.type
_entity_poly.pdbx_seq_one_letter_code
_entity_poly.pdbx_strand_id
1 'polypeptide(L)'
;MKMTVCNIAKSRLEIIDINITKDNTTWFEDISENRGIQMLTDFEDCLLISEYNYNYPFLIYDVTRKNIDCNIHKALELKELHI
;
A
#
# COMPACT_ATOMS: atom_id res chain seq x y z
N MET A 1 -0.70 -13.68 7.78
CA MET A 1 -1.53 -14.17 6.65
C MET A 1 -0.70 -14.04 5.39
N LYS A 2 -0.84 -14.94 4.42
CA LYS A 2 -0.08 -14.83 3.16
C LYS A 2 -0.82 -13.96 2.16
N MET A 3 -0.11 -13.00 1.56
CA MET A 3 -0.67 -12.09 0.57
C MET A 3 0.27 -11.95 -0.63
N THR A 4 -0.29 -11.99 -1.83
CA THR A 4 0.45 -11.70 -3.06
C THR A 4 0.50 -10.19 -3.26
N VAL A 5 1.69 -9.64 -3.46
CA VAL A 5 1.93 -8.21 -3.66
C VAL A 5 2.70 -7.98 -4.96
N CYS A 6 2.48 -6.82 -5.56
CA CYS A 6 3.28 -6.33 -6.67
C CYS A 6 4.53 -5.65 -6.12
N ASN A 7 5.68 -6.33 -6.22
CA ASN A 7 6.97 -5.75 -5.88
C ASN A 7 7.48 -4.96 -7.08
N ILE A 8 7.26 -3.65 -7.06
CA ILE A 8 7.62 -2.76 -8.16
C ILE A 8 9.14 -2.75 -8.36
N ALA A 9 9.92 -2.67 -7.27
CA ALA A 9 11.38 -2.60 -7.30
C ALA A 9 12.02 -3.85 -7.94
N LYS A 10 11.40 -5.03 -7.81
CA LYS A 10 11.85 -6.28 -8.42
C LYS A 10 11.11 -6.61 -9.72
N SER A 11 10.16 -5.78 -10.15
CA SER A 11 9.27 -5.99 -11.30
C SER A 11 8.63 -7.39 -11.33
N ARG A 12 8.16 -7.88 -10.17
CA ARG A 12 7.52 -9.21 -10.06
C ARG A 12 6.47 -9.25 -8.96
N LEU A 13 5.58 -10.24 -9.04
CA LEU A 13 4.73 -10.60 -7.90
C LEU A 13 5.51 -11.43 -6.89
N GLU A 14 5.26 -11.22 -5.60
CA GLU A 14 5.78 -12.07 -4.53
C GLU A 14 4.75 -12.29 -3.42
N ILE A 15 4.93 -13.38 -2.68
CA ILE A 15 4.08 -13.72 -1.54
C ILE A 15 4.81 -13.29 -0.28
N ILE A 16 4.18 -12.41 0.50
CA ILE A 16 4.65 -11.98 1.82
C ILE A 16 3.78 -12.59 2.93
N ASP A 17 4.32 -12.75 4.13
CA ASP A 17 3.54 -13.06 5.32
C ASP A 17 3.34 -11.79 6.14
N ILE A 18 2.11 -11.29 6.14
CA ILE A 18 1.75 -10.02 6.78
C ILE A 18 0.61 -10.21 7.76
N ASN A 19 0.62 -9.44 8.85
CA ASN A 19 -0.54 -9.28 9.71
C ASN A 19 -1.15 -7.89 9.51
N ILE A 20 -2.41 -7.82 9.07
CA ILE A 20 -3.15 -6.56 8.90
C ILE A 20 -3.86 -6.27 10.23
N THR A 21 -3.54 -5.15 10.85
CA THR A 21 -4.02 -4.76 12.18
C THR A 21 -4.36 -3.28 12.21
N LYS A 22 -5.12 -2.86 13.23
CA LYS A 22 -5.49 -1.45 13.39
C LYS A 22 -4.30 -0.52 13.59
N ASP A 23 -3.18 -1.06 14.08
CA ASP A 23 -2.00 -0.28 14.41
C ASP A 23 -1.13 -0.01 13.18
N ASN A 24 -1.06 -0.97 12.24
CA ASN A 24 -0.22 -0.88 11.03
C ASN A 24 -0.99 -0.54 9.76
N THR A 25 -2.32 -0.40 9.80
CA THR A 25 -3.13 -0.12 8.61
C THR A 25 -4.01 1.11 8.80
N THR A 26 -4.15 1.91 7.74
CA THR A 26 -5.17 2.96 7.61
C THR A 26 -6.15 2.54 6.53
N TRP A 27 -7.43 2.49 6.85
CA TRP A 27 -8.51 2.15 5.91
C TRP A 27 -9.21 3.42 5.43
N PHE A 28 -9.52 3.46 4.14
CA PHE A 28 -10.21 4.57 3.50
C PHE A 28 -11.54 4.06 2.95
N GLU A 29 -12.57 4.11 3.79
CA GLU A 29 -13.89 3.53 3.49
C GLU A 29 -14.69 4.34 2.46
N ASP A 30 -14.43 5.65 2.34
CA ASP A 30 -15.13 6.53 1.40
C ASP A 30 -14.56 6.44 -0.02
N ILE A 31 -15.21 5.63 -0.85
CA ILE A 31 -14.86 5.41 -2.26
C ILE A 31 -14.82 6.71 -3.08
N SER A 32 -15.60 7.72 -2.71
CA SER A 32 -15.63 8.99 -3.46
C SER A 32 -14.43 9.88 -3.17
N GLU A 33 -13.87 9.78 -1.96
CA GLU A 33 -12.74 10.61 -1.51
C GLU A 33 -11.40 9.88 -1.60
N ASN A 34 -11.40 8.55 -1.59
CA ASN A 34 -10.18 7.76 -1.47
C ASN A 34 -9.40 7.54 -2.77
N ARG A 35 -9.91 8.05 -3.89
CA ARG A 35 -9.26 8.00 -5.21
C ARG A 35 -8.82 6.58 -5.62
N GLY A 36 -9.56 5.58 -5.17
CA GLY A 36 -9.31 4.16 -5.46
C GLY A 36 -8.40 3.46 -4.45
N ILE A 37 -7.73 4.17 -3.54
CA ILE A 37 -6.93 3.56 -2.46
C ILE A 37 -7.87 3.06 -1.37
N GLN A 38 -7.83 1.76 -1.09
CA GLN A 38 -8.60 1.12 -0.03
C GLN A 38 -7.90 1.18 1.32
N MET A 39 -6.60 0.89 1.31
CA MET A 39 -5.83 0.83 2.54
C MET A 39 -4.37 1.13 2.25
N LEU A 40 -3.75 1.74 3.25
CA LEU A 40 -2.31 1.81 3.36
C LEU A 40 -1.90 0.92 4.52
N THR A 41 -0.88 0.08 4.35
CA THR A 41 -0.41 -0.83 5.42
C THR A 41 1.12 -0.81 5.52
N ASP A 42 1.64 -0.65 6.73
CA ASP A 42 3.07 -0.77 7.01
C ASP A 42 3.47 -2.25 7.11
N PHE A 43 4.59 -2.61 6.48
CA PHE A 43 5.17 -3.94 6.50
C PHE A 43 6.69 -3.88 6.36
N GLU A 44 7.45 -4.31 7.38
CA GLU A 44 8.93 -4.41 7.33
C GLU A 44 9.61 -3.18 6.67
N ASP A 45 9.34 -1.99 7.21
CA ASP A 45 9.83 -0.69 6.69
C ASP A 45 9.40 -0.33 5.25
N CYS A 46 8.42 -1.06 4.73
CA CYS A 46 7.77 -0.84 3.45
C CYS A 46 6.32 -0.38 3.63
N LEU A 47 5.79 0.21 2.57
CA LEU A 47 4.40 0.62 2.44
C LEU A 47 3.70 -0.26 1.42
N LEU A 48 2.58 -0.83 1.82
CA LEU A 48 1.62 -1.45 0.92
C LEU A 48 0.50 -0.48 0.58
N ILE A 49 0.29 -0.26 -0.71
CA ILE A 49 -0.83 0.52 -1.24
C ILE A 49 -1.82 -0.47 -1.87
N SER A 50 -2.96 -0.70 -1.21
CA SER A 50 -4.04 -1.54 -1.74
C SER A 50 -5.13 -0.67 -2.36
N GLU A 51 -5.61 -1.06 -3.53
CA GLU A 51 -6.67 -0.35 -4.25
C GLU A 51 -7.90 -1.23 -4.43
N TYR A 52 -9.10 -0.63 -4.48
CA TYR A 52 -10.37 -1.37 -4.57
C TYR A 52 -10.50 -2.28 -5.78
N ASN A 53 -9.90 -1.90 -6.92
CA ASN A 53 -10.05 -2.59 -8.20
C ASN A 53 -8.78 -3.36 -8.63
N TYR A 54 -7.79 -3.49 -7.76
CA TYR A 54 -6.55 -4.20 -8.05
C TYR A 54 -6.46 -5.49 -7.24
N ASN A 55 -5.98 -6.55 -7.89
CA ASN A 55 -5.84 -7.87 -7.25
C ASN A 55 -4.70 -7.93 -6.23
N TYR A 56 -3.69 -7.06 -6.38
CA TYR A 56 -2.46 -7.12 -5.58
C TYR A 56 -2.06 -5.72 -5.12
N PRO A 57 -1.78 -5.51 -3.82
CA PRO A 57 -1.22 -4.26 -3.33
C PRO A 57 0.17 -4.00 -3.90
N PHE A 58 0.52 -2.73 -4.07
CA PHE A 58 1.87 -2.30 -4.46
C PHE A 58 2.77 -2.24 -3.23
N LEU A 59 3.93 -2.87 -3.30
CA LEU A 59 4.97 -2.82 -2.27
C LEU A 59 6.02 -1.76 -2.63
N ILE A 60 6.14 -0.74 -1.79
CA ILE A 60 7.10 0.36 -1.93
C ILE A 60 8.06 0.31 -0.73
N TYR A 61 9.37 0.28 -1.00
CA TYR A 61 10.39 0.19 0.04
C TYR A 61 10.69 1.55 0.68
N ASP A 62 11.30 1.51 1.87
CA ASP A 62 11.85 2.66 2.60
C ASP A 62 10.83 3.78 2.87
N VAL A 63 9.55 3.43 2.93
CA VAL A 63 8.43 4.34 3.16
C VAL A 63 7.42 3.65 4.07
N THR A 64 6.87 4.39 5.02
CA THR A 64 5.74 3.99 5.86
C THR A 64 4.59 4.98 5.72
N ARG A 65 3.40 4.62 6.19
CA ARG A 65 2.25 5.52 6.29
C ARG A 65 2.57 6.81 7.03
N LYS A 66 3.42 6.72 8.07
CA LYS A 66 3.82 7.90 8.85
C LYS A 66 4.68 8.86 8.03
N ASN A 67 5.56 8.35 7.15
CA ASN A 67 6.39 9.22 6.29
C ASN A 67 5.54 10.07 5.34
N ILE A 68 4.34 9.59 5.00
CA ILE A 68 3.39 10.29 4.14
C ILE A 68 2.18 10.85 4.89
N ASP A 69 2.23 10.97 6.21
CA ASP A 69 1.11 11.47 7.04
C ASP A 69 -0.23 10.77 6.77
N CYS A 70 -0.20 9.48 6.39
CA CYS A 70 -1.36 8.70 5.95
C CYS A 70 -2.16 9.37 4.82
N ASN A 71 -1.50 10.18 3.98
CA ASN A 71 -2.14 10.99 2.97
C ASN A 71 -2.29 10.24 1.63
N ILE A 72 -3.52 10.17 1.13
CA ILE A 72 -3.88 9.48 -0.11
C ILE A 72 -3.17 10.09 -1.33
N HIS A 73 -3.04 11.41 -1.39
CA HIS A 73 -2.37 12.07 -2.52
C HIS A 73 -0.88 11.72 -2.57
N LYS A 74 -0.19 11.77 -1.42
CA LYS A 74 1.22 11.37 -1.33
C LYS A 74 1.42 9.89 -1.70
N ALA A 75 0.47 9.03 -1.33
CA ALA A 75 0.50 7.62 -1.72
C ALA A 75 0.37 7.42 -3.25
N LEU A 76 -0.51 8.19 -3.90
CA LEU A 76 -0.65 8.17 -5.37
C LEU A 76 0.61 8.69 -6.06
N GLU A 77 1.18 9.80 -5.59
CA GLU A 77 2.44 10.35 -6.11
C GLU A 77 3.58 9.33 -6.01
N LEU A 78 3.71 8.65 -4.87
CA LEU A 78 4.70 7.58 -4.70
C LEU A 78 4.51 6.44 -5.70
N LYS A 79 3.27 6.03 -5.92
CA LYS A 79 2.95 4.99 -6.90
C LYS A 79 3.32 5.43 -8.32
N GLU A 80 2.96 6.65 -8.72
CA GLU A 80 3.30 7.20 -10.05
C GLU A 80 4.81 7.32 -10.29
N LEU A 81 5.61 7.62 -9.25
CA LEU A 81 7.07 7.71 -9.38
C LEU A 81 7.76 6.37 -9.65
N HIS A 82 7.12 5.25 -9.33
CA HIS A 82 7.70 3.91 -9.44
C HIS A 82 7.13 3.08 -10.60
N ILE A 83 6.09 3.56 -11.28
CA ILE A 83 5.45 2.87 -12.43
C ILE A 83 5.96 3.40 -13.77
#